data_AF-H8MJJ8-F1
#
_entry.id   AF-H8MJJ8-F1
#
_cell.length_a   1.000
_cell.length_b   1.000
_cell.length_c   1.000
_cell.angle_alpha   90.00
_cell.angle_beta   90.00
_cell.angle_gamma   90.00
#
_symmetry.space_group_name_H-M   'P 1'
#
loop_
_entity.id
_entity.type
_entity.pdbx_description
1 polymer ?
#
loop_
_entity_poly.entity_id
_entity_poly.type
_entity_poly.pdbx_seq_one_letter_code
_entity_poly.pdbx_strand_id
1 'polypeptide(L)'
;MARRKKADETTARVRNLLALDAAGIMRRLAARREEMFLLFSRLRSRGPLVETVASRYADGAFAQLIHLTEQEQAVVDHFYGRLDELRWYFTYTEDMPGTAHQTFSALHRRLEESYRLFVETLGLPVQPDGVRVVNAEAVRQEDTATEATPVALAPLPRRRRAPPA
;
A
#
# COMPACT_ATOMS: atom_id res chain seq x y z
N MET A 1 1.89 0.53 -34.00
CA MET A 1 1.77 -0.45 -32.91
C MET A 1 2.84 -0.30 -31.83
N ALA A 2 4.15 -0.39 -32.16
CA ALA A 2 5.23 -0.38 -31.16
C ALA A 2 5.30 0.90 -30.29
N ARG A 3 5.10 2.08 -30.88
CA ARG A 3 5.14 3.36 -30.14
C ARG A 3 4.01 3.50 -29.11
N ARG A 4 2.80 3.01 -29.43
CA ARG A 4 1.65 3.01 -28.52
C ARG A 4 1.88 2.06 -27.34
N LYS A 5 2.36 0.84 -27.62
CA LYS A 5 2.75 -0.14 -26.60
C LYS A 5 3.79 0.42 -25.61
N LYS A 6 4.79 1.16 -26.12
CA LYS A 6 5.81 1.80 -25.27
C LYS A 6 5.24 2.93 -24.41
N ALA A 7 4.31 3.72 -24.93
CA ALA A 7 3.63 4.77 -24.17
C ALA A 7 2.79 4.15 -23.03
N ASP A 8 2.01 3.12 -23.34
CA ASP A 8 1.18 2.40 -22.35
C ASP A 8 2.05 1.78 -21.25
N GLU A 9 3.20 1.21 -21.61
CA GLU A 9 4.16 0.67 -20.65
C GLU A 9 4.77 1.76 -19.77
N THR A 10 5.06 2.94 -20.35
CA THR A 10 5.60 4.08 -19.59
C THR A 10 4.56 4.57 -18.57
N THR A 11 3.31 4.77 -19.00
CA THR A 11 2.21 5.13 -18.11
C THR A 11 2.03 4.10 -16.99
N ALA A 12 2.06 2.80 -17.29
CA ALA A 12 1.93 1.75 -16.28
C ALA A 12 3.07 1.80 -15.24
N ARG A 13 4.31 2.06 -15.67
CA ARG A 13 5.45 2.23 -14.76
C ARG A 13 5.30 3.45 -13.87
N VAL A 14 4.85 4.59 -14.42
CA VAL A 14 4.60 5.82 -13.64
C VAL A 14 3.52 5.57 -12.59
N ARG A 15 2.38 4.97 -12.95
CA ARG A 15 1.33 4.60 -11.99
C ARG A 15 1.87 3.71 -10.87
N ASN A 16 2.67 2.71 -11.22
CA ASN A 16 3.25 1.80 -10.22
C ASN A 16 4.22 2.51 -9.26
N LEU A 17 5.04 3.44 -9.74
CA LEU A 17 5.95 4.20 -8.87
C LEU A 17 5.19 5.07 -7.88
N LEU A 18 4.15 5.77 -8.34
CA LEU A 18 3.28 6.57 -7.49
C LEU A 18 2.57 5.68 -6.45
N ALA A 19 2.05 4.53 -6.87
CA ALA A 19 1.40 3.57 -5.97
C ALA A 19 2.37 2.99 -4.93
N LEU A 20 3.63 2.73 -5.30
CA LEU A 20 4.66 2.25 -4.38
C LEU A 20 4.99 3.31 -3.31
N ASP A 21 5.06 4.57 -3.72
CA ASP A 21 5.31 5.68 -2.80
C ASP A 21 4.17 5.86 -1.82
N ALA A 22 2.95 6.03 -2.33
CA ALA A 22 1.74 6.25 -1.53
C ALA A 22 1.53 5.11 -0.54
N ALA A 23 1.58 3.85 -1.00
CA ALA A 23 1.45 2.69 -0.13
C ALA A 23 2.61 2.61 0.88
N GLY A 24 3.82 2.99 0.49
CA GLY A 24 4.97 3.04 1.38
C GLY A 24 4.81 4.06 2.50
N ILE A 25 4.26 5.25 2.21
CA ILE A 25 3.94 6.28 3.18
C ILE A 25 2.88 5.78 4.15
N MET A 26 1.75 5.26 3.64
CA MET A 26 0.66 4.75 4.47
C MET A 26 1.11 3.62 5.40
N ARG A 27 1.94 2.68 4.91
CA ARG A 27 2.52 1.62 5.76
C ARG A 27 3.41 2.18 6.87
N ARG A 28 4.25 3.17 6.58
CA ARG A 28 5.13 3.78 7.59
C ARG A 28 4.33 4.52 8.65
N LEU A 29 3.32 5.29 8.23
CA LEU A 29 2.40 5.98 9.14
C LEU A 29 1.69 5.02 10.08
N ALA A 30 1.15 3.91 9.54
CA ALA A 30 0.52 2.89 10.35
C ALA A 30 1.49 2.22 11.34
N ALA A 31 2.69 1.86 10.88
CA ALA A 31 3.66 1.13 11.70
C ALA A 31 4.33 1.98 12.78
N ARG A 32 4.53 3.28 12.53
CA ARG A 32 5.32 4.17 13.39
C ARG A 32 4.47 5.15 14.19
N ARG A 33 3.15 5.12 14.05
CA ARG A 33 2.22 6.08 14.68
C ARG A 33 2.55 6.35 16.14
N GLU A 34 2.58 5.32 16.98
CA GLU A 34 2.80 5.49 18.42
C GLU A 34 4.24 5.94 18.74
N GLU A 35 5.22 5.38 18.04
CA GLU A 35 6.64 5.69 18.21
C GLU A 35 6.95 7.15 17.85
N MET A 36 6.36 7.68 16.79
CA MET A 36 6.47 9.07 16.34
C MET A 36 6.18 10.06 17.47
N PHE A 37 5.05 9.92 18.15
CA PHE A 37 4.65 10.84 19.21
C PHE A 37 5.39 10.59 20.52
N LEU A 38 5.78 9.35 20.80
CA LEU A 38 6.65 9.04 21.93
C LEU A 38 8.02 9.72 21.78
N LEU A 39 8.63 9.66 20.59
CA LEU A 39 9.90 10.33 20.30
C LEU A 39 9.74 11.85 20.28
N PHE A 40 8.66 12.38 19.69
CA PHE A 40 8.38 13.82 19.73
C PHE A 40 8.23 14.33 21.16
N SER A 41 7.55 13.58 22.03
CA SER A 41 7.40 13.92 23.45
C SER A 41 8.73 13.92 24.21
N ARG A 42 9.53 12.86 24.03
CA ARG A 42 10.79 12.66 24.75
C ARG A 42 11.92 13.57 24.27
N LEU A 43 12.08 13.68 22.95
CA LEU A 43 13.23 14.35 22.33
C LEU A 43 12.91 15.78 21.90
N ARG A 44 11.63 16.16 21.87
CA ARG A 44 11.15 17.43 21.29
C ARG A 44 11.64 17.66 19.85
N SER A 45 11.93 16.57 19.16
CA SER A 45 12.40 16.57 17.77
C SER A 45 11.25 16.26 16.82
N ARG A 46 11.15 17.06 15.75
CA ARG A 46 10.17 16.88 14.67
C ARG A 46 10.65 15.89 13.60
N GLY A 47 11.93 15.50 13.63
CA GLY A 47 12.53 14.57 12.66
C GLY A 47 11.71 13.28 12.47
N PRO A 48 11.38 12.53 13.54
CA PRO A 48 10.58 11.31 13.44
C PRO A 48 9.21 11.53 12.78
N LEU A 49 8.59 12.70 12.97
CA LEU A 49 7.30 13.04 12.37
C LEU A 49 7.45 13.27 10.86
N VAL A 50 8.38 14.15 10.49
CA VAL A 50 8.61 14.58 9.09
C VAL A 50 9.19 13.45 8.24
N GLU A 51 10.14 12.68 8.75
CA GLU A 51 10.77 11.57 8.04
C GLU A 51 9.77 10.44 7.73
N THR A 52 8.79 10.22 8.62
CA THR A 52 7.79 9.17 8.42
C THR A 52 6.90 9.49 7.21
N VAL A 53 6.56 10.76 7.01
CA VAL A 53 5.70 11.23 5.91
C VAL A 53 6.48 11.59 4.63
N ALA A 54 7.81 11.53 4.64
CA ALA A 54 8.62 11.91 3.49
C ALA A 54 8.36 10.98 2.29
N SER A 55 8.07 11.56 1.12
CA SER A 55 7.99 10.81 -0.13
C SER A 55 9.39 10.41 -0.60
N ARG A 56 9.53 9.19 -1.15
CA ARG A 56 10.80 8.70 -1.69
C ARG A 56 11.00 9.06 -3.17
N TYR A 57 9.94 9.47 -3.84
CA TYR A 57 9.92 9.70 -5.29
C TYR A 57 9.48 11.14 -5.65
N ALA A 58 9.40 12.05 -4.66
CA ALA A 58 8.97 13.44 -4.86
C ALA A 58 9.86 14.22 -5.83
N ASP A 59 11.18 14.02 -5.79
CA ASP A 59 12.15 14.86 -6.53
C ASP A 59 12.22 14.60 -8.04
N GLY A 60 11.36 13.77 -8.60
CA GLY A 60 11.31 13.48 -10.05
C GLY A 60 9.91 13.42 -10.66
N ALA A 61 8.86 13.68 -9.88
CA ALA A 61 7.49 13.33 -10.26
C ALA A 61 6.92 14.20 -11.39
N PHE A 62 7.18 15.52 -11.41
CA PHE A 62 6.43 16.46 -12.26
C PHE A 62 6.53 16.15 -13.77
N ALA A 63 7.74 15.89 -14.27
CA ALA A 63 7.94 15.57 -15.70
C ALA A 63 7.27 14.24 -16.10
N GLN A 64 7.05 13.33 -15.14
CA GLN A 64 6.45 12.03 -15.39
C GLN A 64 4.91 12.07 -15.34
N LEU A 65 4.31 13.10 -14.71
CA LEU A 65 2.85 13.24 -14.61
C LEU A 65 2.17 13.44 -15.98
N ILE A 66 2.90 13.89 -17.00
CA ILE A 66 2.39 14.02 -18.37
C ILE A 66 1.92 12.68 -18.96
N HIS A 67 2.38 11.56 -18.40
CA HIS A 67 1.97 10.23 -18.83
C HIS A 67 0.63 9.76 -18.24
N LEU A 68 0.07 10.52 -17.29
CA LEU A 68 -1.20 10.25 -16.64
C LEU A 68 -2.34 10.99 -17.35
N THR A 69 -3.57 10.48 -17.18
CA THR A 69 -4.77 11.24 -17.57
C THR A 69 -5.02 12.41 -16.63
N GLU A 70 -5.82 13.39 -17.04
CA GLU A 70 -6.17 14.53 -16.18
C GLU A 70 -6.83 14.08 -14.86
N GLN A 71 -7.69 13.05 -14.91
CA GLN A 71 -8.29 12.47 -13.72
C GLN A 71 -7.24 11.86 -12.77
N GLU A 72 -6.28 11.14 -13.32
CA GLU A 72 -5.18 10.56 -12.52
C GLU A 72 -4.29 11.64 -11.92
N GLN A 73 -3.97 12.70 -12.69
CA GLN A 73 -3.23 13.85 -12.20
C GLN A 73 -3.94 14.52 -11.02
N ALA A 74 -5.25 14.75 -11.14
CA ALA A 74 -6.06 15.37 -10.08
C ALA A 74 -6.07 14.52 -8.80
N VAL A 75 -6.17 13.20 -8.92
CA VAL A 75 -6.17 12.29 -7.77
C VAL A 75 -4.78 12.19 -7.12
N VAL A 76 -3.72 12.19 -7.92
CA VAL A 76 -2.33 12.25 -7.43
C VAL A 76 -2.09 13.55 -6.67
N ASP A 77 -2.45 14.69 -7.26
CA ASP A 77 -2.35 16.01 -6.62
C ASP A 77 -3.14 16.07 -5.31
N HIS A 78 -4.36 15.53 -5.30
CA HIS A 78 -5.19 15.48 -4.10
C HIS A 78 -4.53 14.71 -2.95
N PHE A 79 -3.98 13.51 -3.22
CA PHE A 79 -3.28 12.72 -2.21
C PHE A 79 -2.02 13.43 -1.68
N TYR A 80 -1.16 13.91 -2.58
CA TYR A 80 0.07 14.58 -2.18
C TYR A 80 -0.17 15.95 -1.53
N GLY A 81 -1.28 16.62 -1.85
CA GLY A 81 -1.72 17.82 -1.14
C GLY A 81 -2.11 17.52 0.32
N ARG A 82 -2.80 16.41 0.58
CA ARG A 82 -3.08 15.95 1.96
C ARG A 82 -1.82 15.54 2.70
N LEU A 83 -0.86 14.94 2.01
CA LEU A 83 0.43 14.61 2.58
C LEU A 83 1.22 15.87 2.94
N ASP A 84 1.19 16.89 2.09
CA ASP A 84 1.87 18.16 2.35
C ASP A 84 1.22 18.94 3.50
N GLU A 85 -0.12 18.93 3.62
CA GLU A 85 -0.83 19.47 4.79
C GLU A 85 -0.30 18.84 6.09
N LEU A 86 -0.12 17.51 6.10
CA LEU A 86 0.43 16.78 7.23
C LEU A 86 1.91 17.11 7.49
N ARG A 87 2.72 17.17 6.43
CA ARG A 87 4.15 17.50 6.51
C ARG A 87 4.35 18.92 7.04
N TRP A 88 3.56 19.87 6.55
CA TRP A 88 3.57 21.26 6.98
C TRP A 88 3.27 21.35 8.48
N TYR A 89 2.18 20.71 8.91
CA TYR A 89 1.81 20.66 10.32
C TYR A 89 2.96 20.12 11.19
N PHE A 90 3.52 18.96 10.84
CA PHE A 90 4.64 18.38 11.59
C PHE A 90 5.90 19.24 11.61
N THR A 91 6.14 20.03 10.57
CA THR A 91 7.33 20.89 10.46
C THR A 91 7.24 22.07 11.41
N TYR A 92 6.05 22.66 11.56
CA TYR A 92 5.89 23.96 12.20
C TYR A 92 5.02 23.95 13.46
N THR A 93 4.41 22.82 13.82
CA THR A 93 3.57 22.77 15.02
C THR A 93 4.36 23.08 16.30
N GLU A 94 3.70 23.82 17.18
CA GLU A 94 4.12 24.10 18.56
C GLU A 94 3.26 23.31 19.57
N ASP A 95 2.37 22.46 19.07
CA ASP A 95 1.43 21.72 19.90
C ASP A 95 2.14 20.73 20.83
N MET A 96 1.57 20.56 22.02
CA MET A 96 1.95 19.50 22.93
C MET A 96 1.64 18.12 22.31
N PRO A 97 2.38 17.06 22.64
CA PRO A 97 2.25 15.75 21.98
C PRO A 97 0.82 15.19 21.94
N GLY A 98 0.01 15.41 22.98
CA GLY A 98 -1.38 15.00 23.02
C GLY A 98 -2.26 15.71 21.98
N THR A 99 -2.15 17.04 21.89
CA THR A 99 -2.83 17.83 20.85
C THR A 99 -2.31 17.46 19.46
N ALA A 100 -1.00 17.26 19.32
CA ALA A 100 -0.39 16.85 18.06
C ALA A 100 -0.91 15.50 17.54
N HIS A 101 -1.14 14.54 18.44
CA HIS A 101 -1.72 13.23 18.10
C HIS A 101 -3.19 13.35 17.66
N GLN A 102 -3.97 14.23 18.29
CA GLN A 102 -5.36 14.49 17.91
C GLN A 102 -5.44 15.11 16.52
N THR A 103 -4.67 16.17 16.27
CA THR A 103 -4.59 16.83 14.95
C THR A 103 -4.11 15.84 13.89
N PHE A 104 -3.07 15.07 14.18
CA PHE A 104 -2.61 14.00 13.31
C PHE A 104 -3.73 13.02 12.97
N SER A 105 -4.52 12.57 13.95
CA SER A 105 -5.58 11.59 13.71
C SER A 105 -6.63 12.14 12.72
N ALA A 106 -6.95 13.43 12.81
CA ALA A 106 -7.85 14.09 11.87
C ALA A 106 -7.25 14.22 10.46
N LEU A 107 -6.00 14.66 10.35
CA LEU A 107 -5.29 14.81 9.07
C LEU A 107 -5.03 13.45 8.41
N HIS A 108 -4.65 12.45 9.19
CA HIS A 108 -4.42 11.08 8.75
C HIS A 108 -5.69 10.46 8.16
N ARG A 109 -6.86 10.69 8.77
CA ARG A 109 -8.13 10.22 8.22
C ARG A 109 -8.41 10.82 6.83
N ARG A 110 -8.16 12.12 6.65
CA ARG A 110 -8.31 12.77 5.32
C ARG A 110 -7.32 12.20 4.31
N LEU A 111 -6.09 11.92 4.75
CA LEU A 111 -5.08 11.27 3.93
C LEU A 111 -5.52 9.84 3.53
N GLU A 112 -6.05 9.05 4.46
CA GLU A 112 -6.61 7.72 4.18
C GLU A 112 -7.74 7.77 3.16
N GLU A 113 -8.66 8.73 3.29
CA GLU A 113 -9.76 8.94 2.33
C GLU A 113 -9.21 9.27 0.94
N SER A 114 -8.23 10.19 0.84
CA SER A 114 -7.56 10.49 -0.44
C SER A 114 -6.78 9.29 -1.01
N TYR A 115 -6.21 8.45 -0.15
CA TYR A 115 -5.49 7.24 -0.55
C TYR A 115 -6.43 6.18 -1.13
N ARG A 116 -7.66 6.05 -0.61
CA ARG A 116 -8.66 5.14 -1.20
C ARG A 116 -9.00 5.56 -2.63
N LEU A 117 -9.29 6.85 -2.85
CA LEU A 117 -9.53 7.40 -4.19
C LEU A 117 -8.32 7.19 -5.11
N PHE A 118 -7.11 7.37 -4.57
CA PHE A 118 -5.86 7.10 -5.28
C PHE A 118 -5.78 5.65 -5.75
N VAL A 119 -6.03 4.68 -4.87
CA VAL A 119 -5.96 3.25 -5.19
C VAL A 119 -7.07 2.83 -6.15
N GLU A 120 -8.27 3.38 -6.00
CA GLU A 120 -9.38 3.13 -6.94
C GLU A 120 -9.06 3.62 -8.35
N THR A 121 -8.30 4.71 -8.48
CA THR A 121 -7.99 5.33 -9.77
C THR A 121 -6.72 4.75 -10.41
N LEU A 122 -5.61 4.64 -9.67
CA LEU A 122 -4.32 4.21 -10.21
C LEU A 122 -4.03 2.71 -10.00
N GLY A 123 -4.77 2.05 -9.11
CA GLY A 123 -4.55 0.68 -8.70
C GLY A 123 -3.54 0.51 -7.55
N LEU A 124 -3.43 -0.73 -7.08
CA LEU A 124 -2.43 -1.12 -6.07
C LEU A 124 -1.04 -1.28 -6.71
N PRO A 125 0.04 -1.02 -5.95
CA PRO A 125 1.39 -1.27 -6.43
C PRO A 125 1.63 -2.76 -6.68
N VAL A 126 2.49 -3.05 -7.65
CA VAL A 126 2.96 -4.41 -7.92
C VAL A 126 3.77 -4.91 -6.73
N GLN A 127 3.44 -6.11 -6.26
CA GLN A 127 4.17 -6.77 -5.18
C GLN A 127 5.51 -7.31 -5.68
N PRO A 128 6.58 -7.25 -4.85
CA PRO A 128 7.90 -7.74 -5.23
C PRO A 128 7.91 -9.24 -5.57
N ASP A 129 7.02 -10.02 -4.95
CA ASP A 129 6.91 -11.47 -5.13
C ASP A 129 6.22 -11.86 -6.45
N GLY A 130 5.81 -10.90 -7.28
CA GLY A 130 5.21 -11.15 -8.59
C GLY A 130 3.80 -11.75 -8.57
N VAL A 131 3.23 -11.99 -7.38
CA VAL A 131 1.87 -12.51 -7.23
C VAL A 131 0.85 -11.43 -7.59
N ARG A 132 0.33 -11.51 -8.81
CA ARG A 132 -0.76 -10.65 -9.30
C ARG A 132 -2.09 -11.24 -8.83
N VAL A 133 -2.60 -10.77 -7.70
CA VAL A 133 -3.96 -11.13 -7.25
C VAL A 133 -4.95 -10.41 -8.16
N VAL A 134 -5.45 -11.12 -9.17
CA VAL A 134 -6.57 -10.67 -9.98
C VAL A 134 -7.83 -11.13 -9.27
N ASN A 135 -8.73 -10.23 -8.92
CA ASN A 135 -10.08 -10.59 -8.47
C ASN A 135 -10.73 -11.36 -9.61
N ALA A 136 -10.82 -12.68 -9.48
CA ALA A 136 -11.52 -13.52 -10.45
C ALA A 136 -13.02 -13.25 -10.30
N GLU A 137 -13.62 -12.54 -11.25
CA GLU A 137 -15.06 -12.68 -11.48
C GLU A 137 -15.33 -14.17 -11.74
N ALA A 138 -16.20 -14.76 -10.93
CA ALA A 138 -16.57 -16.16 -11.01
C ALA A 138 -17.27 -16.43 -12.35
N VAL A 139 -16.51 -16.93 -13.33
CA VAL A 139 -17.07 -17.60 -14.50
C VAL A 139 -17.75 -18.86 -13.97
N ARG A 140 -19.09 -18.87 -13.95
CA ARG A 140 -19.87 -20.09 -13.72
C ARG A 140 -19.51 -21.08 -14.82
N GLN A 141 -18.79 -22.13 -14.47
CA GLN A 141 -18.61 -23.29 -15.33
C GLN A 141 -19.85 -24.17 -15.13
N GLU A 142 -20.61 -24.38 -16.19
CA GLU A 142 -21.66 -25.41 -16.21
C GLU A 142 -20.99 -26.78 -16.14
N ASP A 143 -21.35 -27.55 -15.11
CA ASP A 143 -20.86 -28.90 -14.86
C ASP A 143 -21.30 -29.86 -15.98
N THR A 144 -20.37 -30.25 -16.85
CA THR A 144 -20.48 -31.53 -17.56
C THR A 144 -19.78 -32.60 -16.75
N ALA A 145 -20.59 -33.43 -16.11
CA ALA A 145 -20.20 -34.62 -15.37
C ALA A 145 -19.33 -35.58 -16.18
N THR A 146 -18.27 -36.11 -15.58
CA THR A 146 -17.75 -37.46 -15.89
C THR A 146 -17.08 -38.00 -14.63
N GLU A 147 -17.66 -39.09 -14.11
CA GLU A 147 -17.17 -39.89 -13.00
C GLU A 147 -15.78 -40.48 -13.28
N ALA A 148 -14.90 -40.46 -12.29
CA ALA A 148 -13.74 -41.34 -12.23
C ALA A 148 -13.50 -41.79 -10.78
N THR A 149 -13.61 -43.10 -10.60
CA THR A 149 -13.59 -43.91 -9.38
C THR A 149 -12.29 -43.76 -8.55
N PRO A 150 -12.34 -43.76 -7.20
CA PRO A 150 -11.15 -43.66 -6.37
C PRO A 150 -10.43 -45.01 -6.21
N VAL A 151 -9.11 -45.02 -6.46
CA VAL A 151 -8.22 -46.15 -6.19
C VAL A 151 -7.86 -46.18 -4.70
N ALA A 152 -8.17 -47.29 -4.04
CA ALA A 152 -7.83 -47.56 -2.65
C ALA A 152 -6.33 -47.88 -2.47
N LEU A 153 -5.66 -47.17 -1.56
CA LEU A 153 -4.30 -47.46 -1.11
C LEU A 153 -4.33 -48.19 0.23
N ALA A 154 -3.68 -49.36 0.29
CA ALA A 154 -3.68 -50.31 1.40
C ALA A 154 -2.95 -49.79 2.67
N PRO A 155 -3.31 -50.29 3.88
CA PRO A 155 -2.75 -49.83 5.14
C PRO A 155 -1.39 -50.47 5.48
N LEU A 156 -0.47 -49.65 6.01
CA LEU A 156 0.86 -50.05 6.50
C LEU A 156 0.80 -50.82 7.84
N PRO A 157 1.74 -51.76 8.10
CA PRO A 157 1.69 -52.62 9.29
C PRO A 157 2.11 -51.90 10.59
N ARG A 158 1.32 -52.11 11.65
CA ARG A 158 1.54 -51.59 13.01
C ARG A 158 2.77 -52.22 13.68
N ARG A 159 3.73 -51.39 14.11
CA ARG A 159 4.84 -51.81 14.99
C ARG A 159 4.34 -52.06 16.42
N ARG A 160 4.61 -53.26 16.95
CA ARG A 160 4.37 -53.65 18.35
C ARG A 160 5.31 -52.87 19.28
N ARG A 161 4.76 -52.25 20.32
CA ARG A 161 5.51 -51.74 21.49
C ARG A 161 5.81 -52.90 22.44
N ALA A 162 7.03 -52.96 22.96
CA ALA A 162 7.45 -53.86 24.03
C ALA A 162 6.98 -53.33 25.41
N PRO A 163 6.73 -54.21 26.40
CA PRO A 163 6.33 -53.81 27.75
C PRO A 163 7.54 -53.40 28.62
N PRO A 164 7.36 -52.51 29.60
CA PRO A 164 8.39 -52.17 30.57
C PRO A 164 8.49 -53.23 31.69
N ALA A 165 9.70 -53.39 32.23
CA ALA A 165 10.01 -54.09 33.48
C ALA A 165 9.97 -53.13 34.67
#